data_AF-A0A166C134-F1
#
_entry.id   AF-A0A166C134-F1
#
_cell.length_a   1.000
_cell.length_b   1.000
_cell.length_c   1.000
_cell.angle_alpha   90.00
_cell.angle_beta   90.00
_cell.angle_gamma   90.00
#
_symmetry.space_group_name_H-M   'P 1'
#
loop_
_entity.id
_entity.type
_entity.pdbx_description
1 polymer ?
#
loop_
_entity_poly.entity_id
_entity_poly.type
_entity_poly.pdbx_seq_one_letter_code
_entity_poly.pdbx_strand_id
1 'polypeptide(L)'
;MSRSSLISGYTQVESFGSDDDYVRDENGDIEEEVEYVTLDIGNVQPTLLNSAKTYRLIGLDTPTPFLQLSGTIFKGEHRNLLGTELLFVEDKG
;
A
#
# COMPACT_ATOMS: atom_id res chain seq x y z
N MET A 1 -30.81 3.79 8.80
CA MET A 1 -29.98 3.29 9.91
C MET A 1 -28.59 3.90 9.76
N SER A 2 -28.11 4.62 10.76
CA SER A 2 -26.80 5.28 10.74
C SER A 2 -25.70 4.23 10.69
N ARG A 3 -25.02 4.08 9.54
CA ARG A 3 -23.78 3.28 9.44
C ARG A 3 -22.67 4.08 10.10
N SER A 4 -22.52 3.96 11.42
CA SER A 4 -21.36 4.49 12.13
C SER A 4 -20.13 3.71 11.67
N SER A 5 -19.30 4.35 10.84
CA SER A 5 -17.98 3.82 10.50
C SER A 5 -17.15 3.69 11.78
N LEU A 6 -16.40 2.59 11.91
CA LEU A 6 -15.41 2.40 12.99
C LEU A 6 -14.21 3.35 12.86
N ILE A 7 -14.06 4.00 11.70
CA ILE A 7 -12.97 4.90 11.37
C ILE A 7 -13.56 6.29 11.11
N SER A 8 -13.15 7.26 11.93
CA SER A 8 -13.56 8.66 11.77
C SER A 8 -13.14 9.19 10.40
N GLY A 9 -14.06 9.82 9.68
CA GLY A 9 -13.82 10.36 8.33
C GLY A 9 -14.07 9.38 7.18
N TYR A 10 -14.22 8.07 7.46
CA TYR A 10 -14.54 7.10 6.41
C TYR A 10 -16.03 7.16 6.04
N THR A 11 -16.29 7.29 4.74
CA THR A 11 -17.63 7.26 4.15
C THR A 11 -17.70 6.12 3.16
N GLN A 12 -18.60 5.16 3.39
CA GLN A 12 -18.87 4.13 2.40
C GLN A 12 -19.57 4.77 1.19
N VAL A 13 -19.01 4.56 0.00
CA VAL A 13 -19.60 4.98 -1.27
C VAL A 13 -19.99 3.74 -2.10
N GLU A 14 -21.09 3.85 -2.85
CA GLU A 14 -21.52 2.81 -3.80
C GLU A 14 -20.69 2.84 -5.10
N SER A 15 -20.15 4.02 -5.43
CA SER A 15 -19.23 4.25 -6.54
C SER A 15 -18.30 5.41 -6.21
N PHE A 16 -17.11 5.42 -6.81
CA PHE A 16 -16.24 6.59 -6.82
C PHE A 16 -16.80 7.67 -7.78
N GLY A 17 -16.21 8.87 -7.76
CA GLY A 17 -16.55 9.97 -8.67
C GLY A 17 -16.25 9.64 -10.13
N SER A 18 -16.54 10.58 -11.04
CA SER A 18 -16.15 10.44 -12.45
C SER A 18 -14.63 10.54 -12.61
N ASP A 19 -14.11 9.87 -13.62
CA ASP A 19 -12.66 9.86 -13.91
C ASP A 19 -12.19 11.15 -14.64
N ASP A 20 -12.93 12.26 -14.52
CA ASP A 20 -12.68 13.49 -15.26
C ASP A 20 -11.39 14.19 -14.80
N ASP A 21 -11.00 13.98 -13.54
CA ASP A 21 -9.80 14.57 -12.92
C ASP A 21 -8.51 13.73 -13.14
N TYR A 22 -8.63 12.54 -13.75
CA TYR A 22 -7.47 11.69 -14.01
C TYR A 22 -6.71 12.17 -15.25
N VAL A 23 -5.38 12.06 -15.21
CA VAL A 23 -4.52 12.35 -16.35
C VAL A 23 -4.81 11.32 -17.45
N ARG A 24 -4.92 11.80 -18.69
CA ARG A 24 -5.16 10.96 -19.87
C ARG A 24 -3.96 10.97 -20.80
N ASP A 25 -3.67 9.83 -21.38
CA ASP A 25 -2.65 9.68 -22.41
C ASP A 25 -3.10 10.31 -23.76
N GLU A 26 -2.23 10.23 -24.77
CA GLU A 26 -2.52 10.74 -26.12
C GLU A 26 -3.68 10.02 -26.84
N ASN A 27 -4.08 8.83 -26.36
CA ASN A 27 -5.19 8.03 -26.89
C ASN A 27 -6.51 8.30 -26.15
N GLY A 28 -6.46 9.06 -25.05
CA GLY A 28 -7.61 9.40 -24.21
C GLY A 28 -7.88 8.40 -23.08
N ASP A 29 -6.97 7.44 -22.86
CA ASP A 29 -7.04 6.44 -21.80
C ASP A 29 -6.46 7.01 -20.49
N ILE A 30 -6.92 6.51 -19.34
CA ILE A 30 -6.42 6.95 -18.03
C ILE A 30 -4.97 6.51 -17.86
N GLU A 31 -4.09 7.45 -17.53
CA GLU A 31 -2.70 7.16 -17.21
C GLU A 31 -2.61 6.59 -15.78
N GLU A 32 -2.39 5.28 -15.66
CA GLU A 32 -2.17 4.62 -14.37
C GLU A 32 -0.71 4.77 -13.92
N GLU A 33 -0.47 5.48 -12.81
CA GLU A 33 0.85 5.59 -12.20
C GLU A 33 1.09 4.44 -11.21
N VAL A 34 2.22 3.75 -11.36
CA VAL A 34 2.65 2.68 -10.46
C VAL A 34 3.80 3.17 -9.60
N GLU A 35 3.57 3.27 -8.30
CA GLU A 35 4.61 3.62 -7.32
C GLU A 35 5.16 2.37 -6.62
N TYR A 36 6.49 2.28 -6.53
CA TYR A 36 7.17 1.22 -5.78
C TYR A 36 7.65 1.78 -4.44
N VAL A 37 7.19 1.16 -3.35
CA VAL A 37 7.64 1.47 -1.99
C VAL A 37 8.31 0.25 -1.38
N THR A 38 9.38 0.47 -0.62
CA THR A 38 10.06 -0.58 0.13
C THR A 38 9.61 -0.59 1.59
N LEU A 39 9.43 -1.79 2.15
CA LEU A 39 9.01 -1.98 3.54
C LEU A 39 10.17 -2.53 4.35
N ASP A 40 10.77 -1.67 5.17
CA ASP A 40 11.77 -2.06 6.15
C ASP A 40 11.11 -2.64 7.40
N ILE A 41 11.10 -3.98 7.51
CA ILE A 41 10.44 -4.70 8.61
C ILE A 41 11.34 -4.79 9.86
N GLY A 42 12.56 -4.23 9.79
CA GLY A 42 13.52 -4.21 10.89
C GLY A 42 14.00 -5.62 11.26
N ASN A 43 14.35 -5.81 12.53
CA ASN A 43 14.95 -7.06 13.00
C ASN A 43 13.87 -8.08 13.37
N VAL A 44 13.34 -8.78 12.38
CA VAL A 44 12.39 -9.90 12.56
C VAL A 44 13.07 -11.25 12.46
N GLN A 45 12.50 -12.28 13.11
CA GLN A 45 12.96 -13.65 12.90
C GLN A 45 12.82 -14.00 11.41
N PRO A 46 13.88 -14.52 10.75
CA PRO A 46 13.84 -14.85 9.32
C PRO A 46 12.70 -15.81 8.94
N THR A 47 12.29 -16.65 9.88
CA THR A 47 11.17 -17.59 9.71
C THR A 47 9.82 -16.91 9.54
N LEU A 48 9.63 -15.68 10.03
CA LEU A 48 8.37 -14.94 9.91
C LEU A 48 8.07 -14.61 8.45
N LEU A 49 9.05 -14.10 7.71
CA LEU A 49 8.90 -13.74 6.30
C LEU A 49 8.71 -14.99 5.43
N ASN A 50 9.51 -16.03 5.68
CA ASN A 50 9.44 -17.28 4.92
C ASN A 50 8.15 -18.08 5.17
N SER A 51 7.51 -17.90 6.31
CA SER A 51 6.25 -18.59 6.64
C SER A 51 5.00 -17.80 6.27
N ALA A 52 5.13 -16.48 6.03
CA ALA A 52 4.02 -15.63 5.64
C ALA A 52 3.62 -15.87 4.18
N LYS A 53 2.54 -16.62 3.96
CA LYS A 53 1.95 -16.82 2.63
C LYS A 53 1.09 -15.64 2.15
N THR A 54 0.68 -14.79 3.09
CA THR A 54 -0.24 -13.67 2.85
C THR A 54 0.14 -12.52 3.78
N TYR A 55 -0.10 -11.30 3.32
CA TYR A 55 0.02 -10.10 4.12
C TYR A 55 -1.28 -9.31 4.08
N ARG A 56 -1.49 -8.44 5.08
CA ARG A 56 -2.55 -7.42 5.04
C ARG A 56 -1.92 -6.07 5.34
N LEU A 57 -2.12 -5.11 4.44
CA LEU A 57 -1.62 -3.74 4.58
C LEU A 57 -2.82 -2.80 4.59
N ILE A 58 -2.89 -1.91 5.58
CA ILE A 58 -3.96 -0.91 5.69
C ILE A 58 -3.38 0.46 6.02
N GLY A 59 -4.10 1.51 5.63
CA GLY A 59 -3.76 2.89 5.97
C GLY A 59 -2.46 3.38 5.36
N LEU A 60 -2.12 2.92 4.15
CA LEU A 60 -0.93 3.36 3.40
C LEU A 60 -0.98 4.85 3.02
N ASP A 61 -2.19 5.39 2.93
CA ASP A 61 -2.52 6.80 2.74
C ASP A 61 -2.42 7.63 4.04
N THR A 62 -2.22 6.98 5.19
CA THR A 62 -2.15 7.64 6.49
C THR A 62 -0.70 7.77 6.96
N PRO A 63 -0.38 8.71 7.87
CA PRO A 63 0.96 8.79 8.47
C PRO A 63 1.41 7.54 9.24
N THR A 64 0.52 6.57 9.47
CA THR A 64 0.76 5.39 10.31
C THR A 64 0.10 4.15 9.71
N PRO A 65 0.74 3.53 8.70
CA PRO A 65 0.25 2.28 8.12
C PRO A 65 0.39 1.11 9.09
N PHE A 66 -0.42 0.07 8.88
CA PHE A 66 -0.30 -1.18 9.63
C PHE A 66 -0.14 -2.36 8.69
N LEU A 67 0.84 -3.20 8.98
CA LEU A 67 1.13 -4.43 8.24
C LEU A 67 0.89 -5.64 9.15
N GLN A 68 0.10 -6.60 8.70
CA GLN A 68 -0.02 -7.90 9.33
C GLN A 68 0.70 -8.97 8.50
N LEU A 69 1.66 -9.65 9.11
CA LEU A 69 2.30 -10.85 8.58
C LEU A 69 1.97 -12.03 9.49
N SER A 70 1.22 -13.00 8.96
CA SER A 70 0.72 -14.13 9.75
C SER A 70 -0.03 -13.65 11.01
N GLY A 71 0.50 -13.91 12.20
CA GLY A 71 -0.08 -13.49 13.49
C GLY A 71 0.50 -12.18 14.05
N THR A 72 1.51 -11.60 13.40
CA THR A 72 2.22 -10.41 13.92
C THR A 72 1.75 -9.15 13.22
N ILE A 73 1.49 -8.11 14.00
CA ILE A 73 1.07 -6.79 13.52
C ILE A 73 2.21 -5.80 13.75
N PHE A 74 2.57 -5.09 12.68
CA PHE A 74 3.56 -4.02 12.65
C PHE A 74 2.86 -2.68 12.49
N LYS A 75 3.35 -1.68 13.22
CA LYS A 75 2.98 -0.27 13.06
C LYS A 75 4.11 0.41 12.30
N GLY A 76 3.80 0.95 11.13
CA GLY A 76 4.76 1.61 10.26
C GLY A 76 4.77 3.13 10.43
N GLU A 77 5.75 3.74 9.77
CA GLU A 77 5.87 5.17 9.53
C GLU A 77 6.50 5.38 8.15
N HIS A 78 6.16 6.48 7.49
CA HIS A 78 6.76 6.83 6.20
C HIS A 78 8.14 7.46 6.41
N ARG A 79 9.15 6.98 5.67
CA ARG A 79 10.48 7.58 5.66
C ARG A 79 10.98 7.71 4.22
N ASN A 80 11.43 8.91 3.88
CA ASN A 80 12.06 9.16 2.58
C ASN A 80 13.54 8.78 2.68
N LEU A 81 13.99 7.90 1.78
CA LEU A 81 15.38 7.53 1.64
C LEU A 81 16.19 8.73 1.10
N LEU A 82 17.38 8.96 1.66
CA LEU A 82 18.35 9.86 1.04
C LEU A 82 19.08 9.12 -0.08
N GLY A 83 18.70 9.40 -1.32
CA GLY A 83 19.28 8.78 -2.51
C GLY A 83 18.23 8.01 -3.31
N THR A 84 18.65 6.92 -3.95
CA THR A 84 17.79 6.09 -4.80
C THR A 84 18.08 4.62 -4.53
N GLU A 85 17.03 3.83 -4.42
CA GLU A 85 17.10 2.38 -4.32
C GLU A 85 16.84 1.76 -5.71
N LEU A 86 17.66 0.80 -6.11
CA LEU A 86 17.52 0.08 -7.38
C LEU A 86 17.16 -1.38 -7.10
N LEU A 87 15.97 -1.79 -7.53
CA LEU A 87 15.50 -3.17 -7.44
C LEU A 87 15.73 -3.88 -8.77
N PHE A 88 16.60 -4.88 -8.78
CA PHE A 88 16.82 -5.73 -9.96
C PHE A 88 15.98 -6.99 -9.83
N VAL A 89 15.09 -7.22 -10.78
CA VAL A 89 14.33 -8.47 -10.89
C VAL A 89 14.96 -9.35 -11.97
N GLU A 90 15.19 -10.63 -11.67
CA GLU A 90 15.57 -11.60 -12.69
C GLU A 90 14.36 -11.86 -13.59
N ASP A 91 14.59 -11.89 -14.90
CA ASP A 91 13.56 -12.26 -15.87
C ASP A 91 13.13 -13.70 -15.59
N LYS A 92 11.83 -13.92 -15.34
CA LYS A 92 11.29 -15.28 -15.17
C LYS A 92 11.19 -15.93 -16.55
N GLY A 93 12.32 -16.45 -17.03
CA GLY A 93 12.38 -17.35 -18.20
C GLY A 93 11.71 -18.70 -17.94
#